data_AF-A0A0F9JFC7-F1
#
_entry.id   AF-A0A0F9JFC7-F1
#
_cell.length_a   1.000
_cell.length_b   1.000
_cell.length_c   1.000
_cell.angle_alpha   90.00
_cell.angle_beta   90.00
_cell.angle_gamma   90.00
#
_symmetry.space_group_name_H-M   'P 1'
#
loop_
_entity.id
_entity.type
_entity.pdbx_description
1 polymer ?
#
loop_
_entity_poly.entity_id
_entity_poly.type
_entity_poly.pdbx_seq_one_letter_code
_entity_poly.pdbx_strand_id
1 'polypeptide(L)'
;MGETYTIGFESGISGAALQHMGHSIFEVAKERIRQDKKWGAVSSGRFDARPFEQWLAILMEEVGELSTEMMETRIQRYHTENLKTEAIQVAAVALAIVEQLERYKGADNCEECGKLIGPWTHPDETPCTCGDK
;
A
#
# COMPACT_ATOMS: atom_id res chain seq x y z
N MET A 1 27.34 -4.24 -24.90
CA MET A 1 27.43 -5.38 -23.96
C MET A 1 26.86 -4.86 -22.66
N GLY A 2 25.62 -5.23 -22.32
CA GLY A 2 24.96 -4.78 -21.09
C GLY A 2 25.25 -5.79 -19.99
N GLU A 3 25.93 -5.35 -18.93
CA GLU A 3 26.19 -6.18 -17.75
C GLU A 3 24.87 -6.42 -17.02
N THR A 4 24.46 -7.68 -16.92
CA THR A 4 23.37 -8.11 -16.05
C THR A 4 23.90 -8.17 -14.63
N TYR A 5 23.48 -7.24 -13.79
CA TYR A 5 23.76 -7.27 -12.36
C TYR A 5 22.86 -8.33 -11.69
N THR A 6 23.43 -9.50 -11.40
CA THR A 6 22.82 -10.46 -10.46
C THR A 6 22.97 -9.92 -9.05
N ILE A 7 21.89 -9.38 -8.50
CA ILE A 7 21.79 -9.09 -7.06
C ILE A 7 21.71 -10.44 -6.36
N GLY A 8 22.83 -10.91 -5.82
CA GLY A 8 22.90 -12.15 -5.06
C GLY A 8 22.16 -12.00 -3.74
N PHE A 9 20.89 -12.37 -3.71
CA PHE A 9 20.11 -12.47 -2.48
C PHE A 9 20.14 -13.93 -2.01
N GLU A 10 21.09 -14.28 -1.14
CA GLU A 10 21.19 -15.60 -0.49
C GLU A 10 20.04 -15.79 0.53
N SER A 11 18.79 -15.86 0.08
CA SER A 11 17.64 -16.04 0.99
C SER A 11 17.17 -17.48 1.15
N GLY A 12 17.72 -18.43 0.39
CA GLY A 12 17.17 -19.80 0.33
C GLY A 12 15.74 -19.87 -0.22
N ILE A 13 15.22 -18.76 -0.78
CA ILE A 13 13.88 -18.68 -1.37
C ILE A 13 13.98 -19.08 -2.83
N SER A 14 13.15 -20.03 -3.26
CA SER A 14 13.13 -20.47 -4.66
C SER A 14 12.67 -19.33 -5.59
N GLY A 15 13.13 -19.33 -6.84
CA GLY A 15 12.70 -18.35 -7.85
C GLY A 15 11.18 -18.31 -8.05
N ALA A 16 10.51 -19.45 -7.95
CA ALA A 16 9.05 -19.54 -8.02
C ALA A 16 8.37 -18.84 -6.82
N ALA A 17 8.90 -19.02 -5.60
CA ALA A 17 8.37 -18.36 -4.42
C ALA A 17 8.54 -16.84 -4.49
N LEU A 18 9.67 -16.35 -5.01
CA LEU A 18 9.89 -14.92 -5.30
C LEU A 18 8.87 -14.39 -6.33
N GLN A 19 8.60 -15.13 -7.40
CA GLN A 19 7.65 -14.73 -8.42
C GLN A 19 6.21 -14.64 -7.88
N HIS A 20 5.77 -15.64 -7.10
CA HIS A 20 4.45 -15.63 -6.47
C HIS A 20 4.31 -14.49 -5.46
N MET A 21 5.33 -14.27 -4.64
CA MET A 21 5.34 -13.17 -3.67
C MET A 21 5.28 -11.81 -4.38
N GLY A 22 6.08 -11.60 -5.42
CA GLY A 22 6.08 -10.38 -6.21
C GLY A 22 4.73 -10.10 -6.86
N HIS A 23 4.07 -11.13 -7.39
CA HIS A 23 2.71 -10.99 -7.93
C HIS A 23 1.71 -10.54 -6.86
N SER A 24 1.72 -11.17 -5.67
CA SER A 24 0.81 -10.79 -4.58
C SER A 24 1.03 -9.36 -4.10
N ILE A 25 2.28 -8.93 -3.95
CA ILE A 25 2.62 -7.54 -3.58
C ILE A 25 2.13 -6.56 -4.64
N PHE A 26 2.28 -6.90 -5.92
CA PHE A 26 1.80 -6.06 -7.01
C PHE A 26 0.27 -5.90 -7.01
N GLU A 27 -0.48 -6.97 -6.72
CA GLU A 27 -1.94 -6.89 -6.59
C GLU A 27 -2.36 -6.03 -5.39
N VAL A 28 -1.65 -6.10 -4.26
CA VAL A 28 -1.86 -5.19 -3.11
C VAL A 28 -1.60 -3.74 -3.49
N ALA A 29 -0.53 -3.46 -4.24
CA ALA A 29 -0.23 -2.11 -4.69
C ALA A 29 -1.31 -1.56 -5.64
N LYS A 30 -1.82 -2.39 -6.56
CA LYS A 30 -2.94 -2.01 -7.44
C LYS A 30 -4.20 -1.68 -6.65
N GLU A 31 -4.52 -2.51 -5.66
CA GLU A 31 -5.69 -2.32 -4.82
C GLU A 31 -5.56 -1.06 -3.96
N ARG A 32 -4.38 -0.82 -3.38
CA ARG A 32 -4.06 0.41 -2.64
C ARG A 32 -4.33 1.66 -3.46
N ILE A 33 -3.93 1.68 -4.74
CA ILE A 33 -4.20 2.79 -5.67
C ILE A 33 -5.72 2.94 -5.94
N ARG A 34 -6.44 1.83 -6.09
CA ARG A 34 -7.90 1.83 -6.30
C ARG A 34 -8.63 2.38 -5.08
N GLN A 35 -8.28 1.93 -3.88
CA GLN A 35 -8.84 2.41 -2.62
C GLN A 35 -8.54 3.89 -2.41
N ASP A 36 -7.36 4.35 -2.83
CA ASP A 36 -7.03 5.77 -2.76
C ASP A 36 -7.97 6.64 -3.62
N LYS A 37 -8.33 6.16 -4.81
CA LYS A 37 -9.33 6.85 -5.64
C LYS A 37 -10.73 6.79 -5.02
N LYS A 38 -11.09 5.67 -4.40
CA LYS A 38 -12.41 5.46 -3.76
C LYS A 38 -12.55 6.31 -2.50
N TRP A 39 -11.47 6.44 -1.72
CA TRP A 39 -11.52 6.93 -0.35
C TRP A 39 -10.57 8.12 -0.08
N GLY A 40 -9.42 8.25 -0.76
CA GLY A 40 -8.41 9.29 -0.50
C GLY A 40 -8.65 10.63 -1.22
N ALA A 41 -9.15 10.62 -2.45
CA ALA A 41 -9.11 11.81 -3.32
C ALA A 41 -10.21 12.87 -3.11
N VAL A 42 -11.32 12.57 -2.43
CA VAL A 42 -12.55 13.37 -2.58
C VAL A 42 -12.70 14.54 -1.59
N SER A 43 -12.06 14.53 -0.41
CA SER A 43 -12.35 15.54 0.62
C SER A 43 -11.21 16.50 1.01
N SER A 44 -9.94 16.16 0.78
CA SER A 44 -8.80 16.93 1.33
C SER A 44 -7.74 17.35 0.30
N GLY A 45 -7.81 16.84 -0.94
CA GLY A 45 -6.74 17.03 -1.93
C GLY A 45 -5.39 16.40 -1.51
N ARG A 46 -5.36 15.59 -0.45
CA ARG A 46 -4.19 14.85 0.03
C ARG A 46 -4.47 13.35 0.01
N PHE A 47 -3.54 12.61 -0.56
CA PHE A 47 -3.66 11.21 -0.99
C PHE A 47 -3.55 10.19 0.16
N ASP A 48 -4.19 10.42 1.31
CA ASP A 48 -4.02 9.60 2.54
C ASP A 48 -4.45 10.34 3.82
N ALA A 49 -4.84 11.61 3.74
CA ALA A 49 -5.00 12.45 4.94
C ALA A 49 -6.26 12.17 5.76
N ARG A 50 -6.67 10.90 5.88
CA ARG A 50 -7.73 10.49 6.79
C ARG A 50 -7.19 10.41 8.21
N PRO A 51 -8.00 10.79 9.22
CA PRO A 51 -7.73 10.45 10.61
C PRO A 51 -7.50 8.94 10.78
N PHE A 52 -6.59 8.55 11.66
CA PHE A 52 -6.26 7.14 11.89
C PHE A 52 -7.47 6.32 12.32
N GLU A 53 -8.45 6.94 12.98
CA GLU A 53 -9.72 6.31 13.37
C GLU A 53 -10.56 5.91 12.16
N GLN A 54 -10.52 6.68 11.08
CA GLN A 54 -11.21 6.33 9.83
C GLN A 54 -10.52 5.17 9.12
N TRP A 55 -9.18 5.14 9.13
CA TRP A 55 -8.46 3.99 8.59
C TRP A 55 -8.74 2.71 9.36
N LEU A 56 -8.82 2.80 10.69
CA LEU A 56 -9.21 1.65 11.51
C LEU A 56 -10.64 1.19 11.16
N ALA A 57 -11.58 2.10 10.96
CA ALA A 57 -12.94 1.76 10.56
C ALA A 57 -12.97 1.03 9.20
N ILE A 58 -12.28 1.56 8.18
CA ILE A 58 -12.16 0.93 6.86
C ILE A 58 -11.47 -0.43 6.97
N LEU A 59 -10.38 -0.54 7.75
CA LEU A 59 -9.69 -1.81 7.96
C LEU A 59 -10.62 -2.85 8.57
N MET A 60 -11.43 -2.47 9.55
CA MET A 60 -12.39 -3.38 10.19
C MET A 60 -13.54 -3.78 9.27
N GLU A 61 -13.94 -2.93 8.33
CA GLU A 61 -14.89 -3.27 7.26
C GLU A 61 -14.32 -4.39 6.39
N GLU A 62 -13.13 -4.20 5.81
CA GLU A 62 -12.48 -5.19 4.94
C GLU A 62 -12.17 -6.52 5.69
N VAL A 63 -11.79 -6.45 6.98
CA VAL A 63 -11.60 -7.64 7.83
C VAL A 63 -12.92 -8.39 8.04
N GLY A 64 -14.04 -7.68 8.15
CA GLY A 64 -15.37 -8.26 8.26
C GLY A 64 -15.79 -9.00 6.98
N GLU A 65 -15.54 -8.41 5.82
CA GLU A 65 -15.78 -9.03 4.51
C GLU A 65 -14.90 -10.28 4.33
N LEU A 66 -13.60 -10.18 4.64
CA LEU A 66 -12.69 -11.33 4.62
C LEU A 66 -13.15 -12.46 5.54
N SER A 67 -13.61 -12.13 6.76
CA SER A 67 -14.10 -13.11 7.72
C SER A 67 -15.35 -13.85 7.21
N THR A 68 -16.23 -13.12 6.51
CA THR A 68 -17.44 -13.68 5.90
C THR A 68 -17.06 -14.65 4.78
N GLU A 69 -16.19 -14.24 3.85
CA GLU A 69 -15.73 -15.07 2.74
C GLU A 69 -14.96 -16.32 3.20
N MET A 70 -14.16 -16.21 4.28
CA MET A 70 -13.50 -17.37 4.89
C MET A 70 -14.53 -18.39 5.43
N MET A 71 -15.59 -17.90 6.08
CA MET A 71 -16.64 -18.75 6.63
C MET A 71 -17.45 -19.42 5.51
N GLU A 72 -17.81 -18.68 4.48
CA GLU A 72 -18.54 -19.19 3.32
C GLU A 72 -17.71 -20.22 2.55
N THR A 73 -16.43 -19.94 2.29
CA THR A 73 -15.48 -20.90 1.68
C THR A 73 -15.43 -22.21 2.46
N ARG A 74 -15.38 -22.14 3.80
CA ARG A 74 -15.37 -23.33 4.67
C ARG A 74 -16.65 -24.15 4.55
N ILE A 75 -17.81 -23.49 4.48
CA ILE A 75 -19.12 -24.14 4.39
C ILE A 75 -19.34 -24.74 2.99
N GLN A 76 -18.99 -24.00 1.95
CA GLN A 76 -19.26 -24.35 0.55
C GLN A 76 -18.20 -25.25 -0.09
N ARG A 77 -17.01 -25.42 0.54
CA ARG A 77 -15.86 -26.21 0.04
C ARG A 77 -15.34 -25.81 -1.34
N TYR A 78 -15.53 -24.56 -1.75
CA TYR A 78 -14.96 -23.99 -2.97
C TYR A 78 -14.13 -22.75 -2.63
N HIS A 79 -12.97 -22.62 -3.28
CA HIS A 79 -12.18 -21.40 -3.23
C HIS A 79 -12.89 -20.30 -4.02
N THR A 80 -13.28 -19.23 -3.35
CA THR A 80 -13.84 -18.05 -4.00
C THR A 80 -12.68 -17.11 -4.38
N GLU A 81 -12.68 -16.61 -5.62
CA GLU A 81 -11.82 -15.47 -6.02
C GLU A 81 -12.06 -14.26 -5.08
N ASN A 82 -13.24 -14.20 -4.48
CA ASN A 82 -13.60 -13.23 -3.45
C ASN A 82 -12.69 -13.33 -2.22
N LEU A 83 -12.40 -14.54 -1.69
CA LEU A 83 -11.52 -14.69 -0.53
C LEU A 83 -10.13 -14.06 -0.76
N LYS A 84 -9.56 -14.28 -1.95
CA LYS A 84 -8.29 -13.64 -2.34
C LYS A 84 -8.46 -12.13 -2.44
N THR A 85 -9.55 -11.68 -3.03
CA THR A 85 -9.87 -10.25 -3.19
C THR A 85 -9.93 -9.57 -1.82
N GLU A 86 -10.68 -10.09 -0.86
CA GLU A 86 -10.79 -9.50 0.48
C GLU A 86 -9.46 -9.50 1.24
N ALA A 87 -8.65 -10.55 1.09
CA ALA A 87 -7.33 -10.58 1.69
C ALA A 87 -6.40 -9.49 1.12
N ILE A 88 -6.51 -9.22 -0.19
CA ILE A 88 -5.79 -8.13 -0.86
C ILE A 88 -6.31 -6.78 -0.38
N GLN A 89 -7.63 -6.60 -0.23
CA GLN A 89 -8.23 -5.35 0.27
C GLN A 89 -7.74 -5.02 1.70
N VAL A 90 -7.73 -6.01 2.61
CA VAL A 90 -7.19 -5.86 3.96
C VAL A 90 -5.72 -5.45 3.94
N ALA A 91 -4.90 -6.12 3.13
CA ALA A 91 -3.47 -5.80 3.00
C ALA A 91 -3.25 -4.39 2.44
N ALA A 92 -4.07 -3.95 1.49
CA ALA A 92 -3.99 -2.61 0.90
C ALA A 92 -4.33 -1.50 1.92
N VAL A 93 -5.33 -1.70 2.78
CA VAL A 93 -5.65 -0.74 3.85
C VAL A 93 -4.54 -0.70 4.89
N ALA A 94 -4.00 -1.85 5.30
CA ALA A 94 -2.86 -1.90 6.22
C ALA A 94 -1.64 -1.16 5.64
N LEU A 95 -1.36 -1.31 4.35
CA LEU A 95 -0.32 -0.57 3.65
C LEU A 95 -0.58 0.94 3.69
N ALA A 96 -1.82 1.40 3.47
CA ALA A 96 -2.18 2.82 3.57
C ALA A 96 -1.85 3.42 4.94
N ILE A 97 -2.10 2.67 6.02
CA ILE A 97 -1.77 3.09 7.39
C ILE A 97 -0.25 3.22 7.58
N VAL A 98 0.52 2.24 7.08
CA VAL A 98 1.98 2.28 7.14
C VAL A 98 2.53 3.47 6.36
N GLU A 99 2.05 3.70 5.13
CA GLU A 99 2.45 4.86 4.32
C GLU A 99 2.18 6.18 5.06
N GLN A 100 1.02 6.31 5.71
CA GLN A 100 0.70 7.50 6.48
C GLN A 100 1.63 7.66 7.68
N LEU A 101 1.91 6.59 8.43
CA LEU A 101 2.86 6.63 9.56
C LEU A 101 4.27 7.03 9.12
N GLU A 102 4.75 6.50 8.00
CA GLU A 102 6.07 6.82 7.46
C GLU A 102 6.14 8.28 6.98
N ARG A 103 5.07 8.82 6.38
CA ARG A 103 4.95 10.27 6.10
C ARG A 103 5.04 11.12 7.35
N TYR A 104 4.38 10.73 8.44
CA TYR A 104 4.46 11.47 9.72
C TYR A 104 5.86 11.43 10.34
N LYS A 105 6.63 10.35 10.16
CA LYS A 105 8.00 10.24 10.67
C LYS A 105 9.02 11.05 9.88
N GLY A 106 8.76 11.28 8.59
CA GLY A 106 9.65 12.00 7.67
C GLY A 106 9.18 13.40 7.29
N ALA A 107 8.20 13.98 7.97
CA ALA A 107 7.66 15.30 7.66
C ALA A 107 8.54 16.43 8.23
N ASP A 108 9.77 16.56 7.74
CA ASP A 108 10.55 17.78 7.96
C ASP A 108 10.11 18.85 6.95
N ASN A 109 10.02 20.11 7.36
CA ASN A 109 9.79 21.20 6.41
C ASN A 109 11.13 21.64 5.81
N CYS A 110 11.18 21.80 4.49
CA CYS A 110 12.28 22.48 3.83
C CYS A 110 12.40 23.90 4.34
N GLU A 111 13.53 24.21 4.95
CA GLU A 111 13.80 25.54 5.50
C GLU A 111 13.82 26.62 4.41
N GLU A 112 14.10 26.25 3.15
CA GLU A 112 14.22 27.20 2.03
C GLU A 112 12.87 27.55 1.38
N CYS A 113 11.94 26.59 1.24
CA CYS A 113 10.68 26.83 0.55
C CYS A 113 9.42 26.44 1.35
N GLY A 114 9.59 25.87 2.55
CA GLY A 114 8.50 25.42 3.42
C GLY A 114 7.76 24.17 2.94
N LYS A 115 8.18 23.52 1.85
CA LYS A 115 7.61 22.23 1.40
C LYS A 115 8.15 21.07 2.25
N LEU A 116 7.37 20.00 2.40
CA LEU A 116 7.83 18.80 3.12
C LEU A 116 9.03 18.14 2.42
N ILE A 117 10.09 17.84 3.18
CA ILE A 117 11.25 17.01 2.82
C ILE A 117 10.96 15.61 3.35
N GLY A 118 10.31 14.77 2.56
CA GLY A 118 9.89 13.44 3.00
C GLY A 118 8.96 12.79 2.00
N PRO A 119 8.73 11.45 2.07
CA PRO A 119 8.27 10.71 0.91
C PRO A 119 6.80 11.01 0.61
N TRP A 120 6.60 11.74 -0.48
CA TRP A 120 5.39 11.84 -1.31
C TRP A 120 4.06 11.94 -0.52
N THR A 121 3.57 13.16 -0.29
CA THR A 121 2.18 13.39 0.14
C THR A 121 1.16 13.19 -1.01
N HIS A 122 1.65 12.95 -2.25
CA HIS A 122 0.88 12.56 -3.42
C HIS A 122 1.81 11.90 -4.47
N PRO A 123 1.34 10.90 -5.25
CA PRO A 123 2.08 10.36 -6.41
C PRO A 123 2.40 11.39 -7.52
N ASP A 124 1.82 12.60 -7.45
CA ASP A 124 1.97 13.67 -8.45
C ASP A 124 2.76 14.87 -7.89
N GLU A 125 3.11 14.84 -6.60
CA GLU A 125 3.88 15.90 -5.97
C GLU A 125 5.37 15.69 -6.22
N THR A 126 6.01 16.62 -6.93
CA THR A 126 7.48 16.63 -7.04
C THR A 126 8.12 16.91 -5.68
N PRO A 127 9.20 16.20 -5.28
CA PRO A 127 9.95 16.51 -4.08
C PRO A 127 10.47 17.95 -4.11
N CYS A 128 10.72 18.54 -2.95
CA CYS A 128 11.54 19.76 -2.89
C CYS A 128 12.90 19.46 -3.52
N THR A 129 13.26 20.18 -4.58
CA THR A 129 14.58 20.14 -5.26
C THR A 129 15.50 21.26 -4.78
N CYS A 130 15.13 21.88 -3.66
CA CYS A 130 15.84 22.97 -3.01
C CYS A 130 17.15 22.42 -2.43
N GLY A 131 18.29 22.72 -3.08
CA GLY A 131 19.60 22.23 -2.67
C GLY A 131 20.27 21.20 -3.60
N ASP A 132 19.60 20.72 -4.66
CA ASP A 132 20.18 19.76 -5.64
C ASP A 132 21.15 20.42 -6.65
N LYS A 133 21.99 21.37 -6.20
CA LYS A 133 23.03 22.00 -7.04
C LYS A 133 24.42 21.43 -6.77
#